data_AF-A0A2U3KW55-F1
#
_entry.id   AF-A0A2U3KW55-F1
#
_cell.length_a   1.000
_cell.length_b   1.000
_cell.length_c   1.000
_cell.angle_alpha   90.00
_cell.angle_beta   90.00
_cell.angle_gamma   90.00
#
_symmetry.space_group_name_H-M   'P 1'
#
loop_
_entity.id
_entity.type
_entity.pdbx_description
1 polymer ?
#
loop_
_entity_poly.entity_id
_entity_poly.type
_entity_poly.pdbx_seq_one_letter_code
_entity_poly.pdbx_strand_id
1 'polypeptide(L)'
;MAGAICLISLIMSLITRKRGEIIELIVPAMKPLFEYEREKLGIEYKKLKKRQIVCLVILTVMMFFEGIIIPNNGIINHGKSILYHWLPMSLLMFVVLNISTYLHIKKVDKSNLEELKGYANRTMLYGVIAGIALGVLTMMAIIVRVIFIVR
;
A
#
# COMPACT_ATOMS: atom_id res chain seq x y z
N MET A 1 -17.49 -3.80 -3.80
CA MET A 1 -17.11 -2.40 -3.43
C MET A 1 -15.60 -2.18 -3.45
N ALA A 2 -14.78 -3.04 -2.84
CA ALA A 2 -13.31 -2.89 -2.83
C ALA A 2 -12.67 -2.77 -4.23
N GLY A 3 -13.06 -3.62 -5.19
CA GLY A 3 -12.57 -3.55 -6.57
C GLY A 3 -12.82 -2.20 -7.26
N ALA A 4 -13.98 -1.58 -7.02
CA ALA A 4 -14.29 -0.25 -7.58
C ALA A 4 -13.39 0.85 -6.98
N ILE A 5 -13.10 0.79 -5.67
CA ILE A 5 -12.19 1.73 -5.00
C ILE A 5 -10.77 1.59 -5.56
N CYS A 6 -10.30 0.36 -5.76
CA CYS A 6 -9.00 0.10 -6.39
C CYS A 6 -8.94 0.61 -7.83
N LEU A 7 -10.04 0.45 -8.60
CA LEU A 7 -10.13 0.95 -9.97
C LEU A 7 -10.05 2.48 -10.03
N ILE A 8 -10.79 3.18 -9.18
CA ILE A 8 -10.73 4.65 -9.08
C ILE A 8 -9.29 5.07 -8.73
N SER A 9 -8.68 4.40 -7.76
CA SER A 9 -7.29 4.66 -7.36
C SER A 9 -6.30 4.46 -8.52
N LEU A 10 -6.53 3.43 -9.35
CA LEU A 10 -5.74 3.13 -10.54
C LEU A 10 -5.88 4.21 -11.60
N ILE A 11 -7.11 4.60 -11.92
CA ILE A 11 -7.41 5.67 -12.88
C ILE A 11 -6.73 6.97 -12.44
N MET A 12 -6.87 7.35 -11.16
CA MET A 12 -6.20 8.54 -10.61
C MET A 12 -4.67 8.45 -10.71
N SER A 13 -4.10 7.27 -10.47
CA SER A 13 -2.65 7.04 -10.58
C SER A 13 -2.12 7.09 -12.02
N LEU A 14 -2.96 6.73 -13.00
CA LEU A 14 -2.65 6.83 -14.43
C LEU A 14 -2.79 8.26 -14.97
N ILE A 15 -3.81 8.99 -14.52
CA ILE A 15 -4.05 10.40 -14.93
C ILE A 15 -2.95 11.32 -14.39
N THR A 16 -2.57 11.14 -13.13
CA THR A 16 -1.48 11.95 -12.55
C THR A 16 -0.19 11.71 -13.32
N ARG A 17 0.61 12.75 -13.54
CA ARG A 17 1.92 12.64 -14.20
C ARG A 17 3.02 12.39 -13.18
N LYS A 18 2.92 13.01 -12.00
CA LYS A 18 3.89 12.88 -10.91
C LYS A 18 3.37 11.95 -9.80
N ARG A 19 4.27 11.34 -9.05
CA ARG A 19 3.90 10.66 -7.78
C ARG A 19 3.60 11.77 -6.77
N GLY A 20 2.52 11.65 -5.99
CA GLY A 20 2.16 12.64 -4.97
C GLY A 20 1.42 13.88 -5.48
N GLU A 21 1.13 14.00 -6.78
CA GLU A 21 0.53 15.21 -7.38
C GLU A 21 -0.83 15.60 -6.75
N ILE A 22 -1.65 14.61 -6.39
CA ILE A 22 -2.91 14.85 -5.68
C ILE A 22 -2.66 15.37 -4.26
N ILE A 23 -1.61 14.88 -3.60
CA ILE A 23 -1.23 15.32 -2.25
C ILE A 23 -0.68 16.75 -2.30
N GLU A 24 0.09 17.10 -3.33
CA GLU A 24 0.54 18.48 -3.56
C GLU A 24 -0.65 19.46 -3.70
N LEU A 25 -1.76 19.01 -4.32
CA LEU A 25 -2.99 19.80 -4.47
C LEU A 25 -3.76 19.95 -3.15
N ILE A 26 -3.86 18.87 -2.36
CA ILE A 26 -4.63 18.86 -1.10
C ILE A 26 -3.84 19.53 0.04
N VAL A 27 -2.52 19.32 0.09
CA VAL A 27 -1.62 19.84 1.12
C VAL A 27 -0.45 20.56 0.46
N PRO A 28 -0.61 21.84 0.09
CA PRO A 28 0.42 22.61 -0.62
C PRO A 28 1.76 22.69 0.11
N ALA A 29 1.74 22.60 1.44
CA ALA A 29 2.95 22.58 2.27
C ALA A 29 3.89 21.39 1.97
N MET A 30 3.39 20.32 1.35
CA MET A 30 4.20 19.15 0.97
C MET A 30 4.92 19.33 -0.38
N LYS A 31 4.55 20.34 -1.16
CA LYS A 31 5.14 20.59 -2.48
C LYS A 31 6.68 20.68 -2.49
N PRO A 32 7.36 21.45 -1.61
CA PRO A 32 8.82 21.53 -1.61
C PRO A 32 9.47 20.17 -1.30
N LEU A 33 8.85 19.34 -0.46
CA LEU A 33 9.34 17.99 -0.16
C LEU A 33 9.31 17.10 -1.42
N PHE A 34 8.20 17.13 -2.16
CA PHE A 34 8.07 16.33 -3.39
C PHE A 34 8.97 16.83 -4.53
N GLU A 35 9.24 18.14 -4.60
CA GLU A 35 10.21 18.70 -5.54
C GLU A 35 11.63 18.24 -5.19
N TYR A 36 12.03 18.32 -3.92
CA TYR A 36 13.30 17.80 -3.43
C TYR A 36 13.49 16.30 -3.73
N GLU A 37 12.51 15.46 -3.40
CA GLU A 37 12.60 14.03 -3.68
C GLU A 37 12.72 13.73 -5.17
N ARG A 38 12.02 14.48 -6.02
CA ARG A 38 12.00 14.28 -7.46
C ARG A 38 13.34 14.64 -8.09
N GLU A 39 13.95 15.73 -7.65
CA GLU A 39 15.28 16.14 -8.09
C GLU A 39 16.34 15.13 -7.64
N LYS A 40 16.29 14.70 -6.38
CA LYS A 40 17.29 13.78 -5.80
C LYS A 40 17.22 12.37 -6.38
N LEU A 41 16.01 11.84 -6.60
CA LEU A 41 15.82 10.49 -7.14
C LEU A 41 15.87 10.44 -8.68
N GLY A 42 15.58 11.55 -9.37
CA GLY A 42 15.63 11.66 -10.83
C GLY A 42 14.89 10.52 -11.55
N ILE A 43 15.63 9.66 -12.25
CA ILE A 43 15.08 8.52 -13.00
C ILE A 43 14.43 7.48 -12.08
N GLU A 44 14.98 7.26 -10.88
CA GLU A 44 14.45 6.29 -9.91
C GLU A 44 13.07 6.73 -9.39
N TYR A 45 12.78 8.03 -9.36
CA TYR A 45 11.45 8.56 -9.04
C TYR A 45 10.39 8.06 -10.03
N LYS A 46 10.72 8.10 -11.33
CA LYS A 46 9.83 7.60 -12.40
C LYS A 46 9.66 6.08 -12.30
N LYS A 47 10.72 5.35 -11.96
CA LYS A 47 10.65 3.89 -11.75
C LYS A 47 9.75 3.56 -10.56
N LEU A 48 9.88 4.24 -9.42
CA LEU A 48 9.02 4.07 -8.24
C LEU A 48 7.54 4.25 -8.62
N LYS A 49 7.21 5.32 -9.36
CA LYS A 49 5.84 5.54 -9.84
C LYS A 49 5.34 4.39 -10.73
N LYS A 50 6.15 3.96 -11.71
CA LYS A 50 5.79 2.84 -12.58
C LYS A 50 5.54 1.55 -11.79
N ARG A 51 6.39 1.23 -10.82
CA ARG A 51 6.21 0.05 -9.95
C ARG A 51 4.94 0.16 -9.12
N GLN A 52 4.65 1.34 -8.56
CA GLN A 52 3.41 1.58 -7.83
C GLN A 52 2.18 1.32 -8.70
N ILE A 53 2.17 1.81 -9.94
CA ILE A 53 1.07 1.56 -10.89
C ILE A 53 0.93 0.06 -11.18
N VAL A 54 2.03 -0.65 -11.43
CA VAL A 54 2.01 -2.12 -11.65
C VAL A 54 1.41 -2.85 -10.45
N CYS A 55 1.82 -2.51 -9.23
CA CYS A 55 1.25 -3.11 -8.02
C CYS A 55 -0.25 -2.81 -7.90
N LEU A 56 -0.68 -1.60 -8.25
CA LEU A 56 -2.08 -1.20 -8.18
C LEU A 56 -2.94 -1.88 -9.25
N VAL A 57 -2.40 -2.14 -10.45
CA VAL A 57 -3.04 -2.97 -11.47
C VAL A 57 -3.27 -4.38 -10.93
N ILE A 58 -2.21 -5.02 -10.40
CA ILE A 58 -2.30 -6.37 -9.84
C ILE A 58 -3.36 -6.41 -8.73
N LEU A 59 -3.30 -5.46 -7.79
CA LEU A 59 -4.26 -5.38 -6.69
C LEU A 59 -5.70 -5.19 -7.19
N THR A 60 -5.91 -4.33 -8.19
CA THR A 60 -7.24 -4.09 -8.77
C THR A 60 -7.80 -5.37 -9.38
N VAL A 61 -6.98 -6.08 -10.16
CA VAL A 61 -7.37 -7.36 -10.77
C VAL A 61 -7.74 -8.38 -9.69
N MET A 62 -6.90 -8.54 -8.65
CA MET A 62 -7.18 -9.44 -7.53
C MET A 62 -8.51 -9.11 -6.83
N MET A 63 -8.75 -7.84 -6.52
CA MET A 63 -9.96 -7.39 -5.83
C MET A 63 -11.24 -7.57 -6.67
N PHE A 64 -11.14 -7.49 -8.00
CA PHE A 64 -12.25 -7.82 -8.89
C PHE A 64 -12.54 -9.32 -8.90
N PHE A 65 -11.50 -10.16 -8.99
CA PHE A 65 -11.67 -11.61 -8.94
C PHE A 65 -12.28 -12.07 -7.61
N GLU A 66 -11.80 -11.54 -6.48
CA GLU A 66 -12.39 -11.83 -5.16
C GLU A 66 -13.88 -11.46 -5.12
N GLY A 67 -14.26 -10.31 -5.67
CA GLY A 67 -15.67 -9.88 -5.70
C GLY A 67 -16.58 -10.74 -6.58
N ILE A 68 -16.03 -11.44 -7.58
CA ILE A 68 -16.78 -12.39 -8.43
C ILE A 68 -16.90 -13.76 -7.77
N ILE A 69 -15.82 -14.21 -7.12
CA ILE A 69 -15.72 -15.56 -6.54
C ILE A 69 -16.51 -15.67 -5.23
N ILE A 70 -16.49 -14.63 -4.40
CA ILE A 70 -17.15 -14.68 -3.08
C ILE A 70 -18.65 -14.46 -3.27
N PRO A 71 -19.50 -15.46 -2.98
CA PRO A 71 -20.93 -15.33 -3.17
C PRO A 71 -21.50 -14.27 -2.23
N ASN A 72 -22.47 -13.50 -2.72
CA ASN A 72 -23.16 -12.44 -1.99
C ASN A 72 -24.14 -13.03 -0.96
N ASN A 73 -23.60 -13.79 -0.02
CA ASN A 73 -24.36 -14.38 1.08
C ASN A 73 -24.63 -13.25 2.06
N GLY A 74 -25.79 -12.61 1.90
CA GLY A 74 -26.23 -11.57 2.81
C GLY A 74 -26.14 -12.04 4.26
N ILE A 75 -25.69 -11.13 5.13
CA ILE A 75 -25.64 -11.24 6.59
C ILE A 75 -24.40 -11.98 7.10
N ILE A 76 -23.28 -11.28 7.13
CA ILE A 76 -22.37 -11.41 8.27
C ILE A 76 -22.86 -10.41 9.31
N ASN A 77 -23.37 -10.91 10.44
CA ASN A 77 -23.81 -10.11 11.58
C ASN A 77 -22.59 -9.35 12.16
N HIS A 78 -22.33 -8.14 11.66
CA HIS A 78 -21.04 -7.44 11.83
C HIS A 78 -20.93 -6.53 13.05
N GLY A 79 -21.95 -6.43 13.92
CA GLY A 79 -22.03 -5.33 14.88
C GLY A 79 -20.92 -5.23 15.93
N LYS A 80 -20.27 -6.34 16.31
CA LYS A 80 -19.19 -6.35 17.33
C LYS A 80 -17.91 -7.03 16.86
N SER A 81 -18.01 -8.15 16.12
CA SER A 81 -16.85 -8.95 15.69
C SER A 81 -15.93 -8.22 14.69
N ILE A 82 -16.48 -7.32 13.87
CA ILE A 82 -15.72 -6.65 12.81
C ILE A 82 -14.68 -5.68 13.38
N LEU A 83 -15.03 -4.88 14.38
CA LEU A 83 -14.11 -3.91 14.98
C LEU A 83 -12.93 -4.60 15.67
N TYR A 84 -13.16 -5.71 16.37
CA TYR A 84 -12.08 -6.46 17.04
C TYR A 84 -11.06 -7.08 16.07
N HIS A 85 -11.43 -7.33 14.81
CA HIS A 85 -10.52 -7.86 13.81
C HIS A 85 -9.86 -6.76 12.97
N TRP A 86 -10.66 -5.82 12.46
CA TRP A 86 -10.17 -4.79 11.56
C TRP A 86 -9.41 -3.68 12.28
N LEU A 87 -9.78 -3.31 13.52
CA LEU A 87 -9.09 -2.23 14.24
C LEU A 87 -7.61 -2.56 14.53
N PRO A 88 -7.24 -3.73 15.10
CA PRO A 88 -5.84 -4.09 15.27
C PRO A 88 -5.09 -4.17 13.93
N MET A 89 -5.75 -4.66 12.88
CA MET A 89 -5.15 -4.75 11.55
C MET A 89 -4.87 -3.37 10.96
N SER A 90 -5.81 -2.43 11.08
CA SER A 90 -5.64 -1.05 10.63
C SER A 90 -4.54 -0.33 11.41
N LEU A 91 -4.47 -0.53 12.73
CA LEU A 91 -3.39 0.03 13.56
C LEU A 91 -2.02 -0.53 13.16
N LEU A 92 -1.94 -1.85 12.92
CA LEU A 92 -0.71 -2.48 12.46
C LEU A 92 -0.28 -1.95 11.09
N MET A 93 -1.22 -1.82 10.14
CA MET A 93 -0.94 -1.19 8.85
C MET A 93 -0.47 0.26 9.02
N PHE A 94 -1.09 1.03 9.92
CA PHE A 94 -0.68 2.40 10.19
C PHE A 94 0.76 2.47 10.70
N VAL A 95 1.16 1.60 11.63
CA VAL A 95 2.55 1.51 12.12
C VAL A 95 3.51 1.16 10.98
N VAL A 96 3.18 0.15 10.16
CA VAL A 96 4.00 -0.26 9.01
C VAL A 96 4.17 0.88 8.01
N LEU A 97 3.10 1.63 7.69
CA LEU A 97 3.14 2.77 6.79
C LEU A 97 4.04 3.88 7.34
N ASN A 98 3.96 4.19 8.64
CA ASN A 98 4.79 5.20 9.27
C ASN A 98 6.27 4.81 9.28
N ILE A 99 6.59 3.56 9.65
CA ILE A 99 7.97 3.05 9.62
C ILE A 99 8.52 3.08 8.19
N SER A 100 7.74 2.60 7.21
CA SER A 100 8.12 2.60 5.79
C SER A 100 8.41 4.02 5.29
N THR A 101 7.56 4.99 5.65
CA THR A 101 7.72 6.40 5.28
C THR A 101 8.97 7.00 5.93
N TYR A 102 9.20 6.75 7.23
CA TYR A 102 10.39 7.20 7.93
C TYR A 102 11.68 6.63 7.31
N LEU A 103 11.70 5.33 7.00
CA LEU A 103 12.84 4.68 6.35
C LEU A 103 13.08 5.23 4.94
N HIS A 104 12.02 5.52 4.19
CA HIS A 104 12.11 6.17 2.88
C HIS A 104 12.78 7.53 2.99
N ILE A 105 12.26 8.41 3.84
CA ILE A 105 12.78 9.77 4.03
C ILE A 105 14.25 9.71 4.48
N LYS A 106 14.55 8.90 5.51
CA LYS A 106 15.92 8.74 6.02
C LYS A 106 16.88 8.25 4.95
N LYS A 107 16.45 7.32 4.08
CA LYS A 107 17.29 6.79 3.01
C LYS A 107 17.49 7.80 1.89
N VAL A 108 16.44 8.50 1.48
CA VAL A 108 16.53 9.54 0.46
C VAL A 108 17.40 10.69 0.94
N ASP A 109 17.28 11.09 2.21
CA ASP A 109 18.04 12.21 2.76
C ASP A 109 19.54 11.90 2.91
N LYS A 110 19.90 10.72 3.40
CA LYS A 110 21.31 10.36 3.66
C LYS A 110 22.10 9.88 2.44
N SER A 111 21.45 9.40 1.39
CA SER A 111 22.15 8.76 0.27
C SER A 111 22.49 9.72 -0.86
N ASN A 112 23.64 9.48 -1.47
CA ASN A 112 24.07 10.11 -2.72
C ASN A 112 23.37 9.47 -3.94
N LEU A 113 23.43 10.14 -5.09
CA LEU A 113 22.78 9.70 -6.33
C LEU A 113 23.20 8.28 -6.76
N GLU A 114 24.47 7.92 -6.57
CA GLU A 114 24.99 6.60 -6.92
C GLU A 114 24.39 5.48 -6.06
N GLU A 115 24.23 5.73 -4.76
CA GLU A 115 23.61 4.78 -3.82
C GLU A 115 22.11 4.60 -4.06
N LEU A 116 21.46 5.62 -4.64
CA LEU A 116 20.05 5.58 -4.99
C LEU A 116 19.80 4.79 -6.29
N LYS A 117 20.83 4.43 -7.07
CA LYS A 117 20.65 3.57 -8.24
C LYS A 117 20.06 2.21 -7.85
N GLY A 118 18.98 1.83 -8.52
CA GLY A 118 18.25 0.60 -8.23
C GLY A 118 17.41 0.62 -6.93
N TYR A 119 17.30 1.78 -6.28
CA TYR A 119 16.49 1.96 -5.08
C TYR A 119 15.04 1.51 -5.32
N ALA A 120 14.45 1.83 -6.48
CA ALA A 120 13.07 1.46 -6.78
C ALA A 120 12.83 -0.06 -6.74
N ASN A 121 13.77 -0.86 -7.25
CA ASN A 121 13.66 -2.31 -7.25
C ASN A 121 13.86 -2.89 -5.85
N ARG A 122 14.81 -2.35 -5.07
CA ARG A 122 15.02 -2.78 -3.67
C ARG A 122 13.79 -2.50 -2.82
N THR A 123 13.20 -1.31 -2.93
CA THR A 123 11.98 -0.94 -2.22
C THR A 123 10.80 -1.83 -2.62
N MET A 124 10.66 -2.17 -3.91
CA MET A 124 9.64 -3.13 -4.35
C MET A 124 9.87 -4.52 -3.74
N LEU A 125 11.10 -5.02 -3.74
CA LEU A 125 11.44 -6.32 -3.15
C LEU A 125 11.11 -6.37 -1.65
N TYR A 126 11.55 -5.35 -0.89
CA TYR A 126 11.23 -5.26 0.53
C TYR A 126 9.72 -5.18 0.78
N GLY A 127 8.99 -4.44 -0.07
CA GLY A 127 7.53 -4.37 -0.03
C GLY A 127 6.86 -5.73 -0.25
N VAL A 128 7.34 -6.52 -1.23
CA VAL A 128 6.81 -7.87 -1.50
C VAL A 128 7.08 -8.81 -0.32
N ILE A 129 8.31 -8.81 0.21
CA ILE A 129 8.68 -9.64 1.37
C ILE A 129 7.83 -9.29 2.59
N ALA A 130 7.70 -7.99 2.90
CA ALA A 130 6.88 -7.51 4.00
C ALA A 130 5.39 -7.85 3.79
N GLY A 131 4.88 -7.71 2.56
CA GLY A 131 3.51 -8.06 2.21
C GLY A 131 3.20 -9.54 2.38
N ILE A 132 4.10 -10.43 1.96
CA ILE A 132 3.97 -11.88 2.16
C ILE A 132 3.98 -12.21 3.65
N ALA A 133 4.94 -11.65 4.41
CA ALA A 133 5.03 -11.87 5.85
C ALA A 133 3.75 -11.43 6.58
N LEU A 134 3.20 -10.26 6.22
CA LEU A 134 1.93 -9.77 6.74
C LEU A 134 0.76 -10.68 6.34
N GLY A 135 0.70 -11.15 5.10
CA GLY A 135 -0.35 -12.04 4.62
C GLY A 135 -0.36 -13.39 5.34
N VAL A 136 0.82 -13.96 5.63
CA VAL A 136 0.93 -15.19 6.43
C VAL A 136 0.45 -14.94 7.86
N LEU A 137 0.86 -13.83 8.46
CA LEU A 137 0.47 -13.46 9.82
C LEU A 137 -1.05 -13.24 9.95
N THR A 138 -1.67 -12.58 8.98
CA THR A 138 -3.13 -12.40 8.97
C THR A 138 -3.87 -13.72 8.77
N MET A 139 -3.39 -14.58 7.87
CA MET A 139 -3.97 -15.91 7.66
C MET A 139 -3.94 -16.74 8.95
N MET A 140 -2.79 -16.77 9.64
CA MET A 140 -2.66 -17.45 10.93
C MET A 140 -3.61 -16.87 11.98
N ALA A 141 -3.71 -15.54 12.08
CA ALA A 141 -4.61 -14.88 13.02
C ALA A 141 -6.08 -15.24 12.76
N ILE A 142 -6.49 -15.34 11.49
CA ILE A 142 -7.85 -15.78 11.11
C ILE A 142 -8.07 -17.24 11.52
N ILE A 143 -7.15 -18.14 11.19
CA ILE A 143 -7.27 -19.58 11.51
C ILE A 143 -7.41 -19.79 13.02
N VAL A 144 -6.54 -19.16 13.83
CA VAL A 144 -6.60 -19.26 15.30
C VAL A 144 -7.94 -18.77 15.83
N ARG A 145 -8.47 -17.66 15.28
CA ARG A 145 -9.79 -17.14 15.68
C ARG A 145 -10.91 -18.10 15.33
N VAL A 146 -10.91 -18.68 14.13
CA VAL A 146 -11.92 -19.66 13.72
C VAL A 146 -11.89 -20.87 14.65
N ILE A 147 -10.70 -21.42 14.95
CA ILE A 147 -10.56 -22.56 15.87
C ILE A 147 -11.12 -22.23 17.27
N PHE A 148 -10.85 -21.02 17.78
CA PHE A 148 -11.30 -20.61 19.11
C PHE A 148 -12.81 -20.29 19.16
N ILE A 149 -13.42 -19.88 18.05
CA ILE A 149 -14.86 -19.61 17.95
C ILE A 149 -15.68 -20.90 17.81
N VAL A 150 -15.11 -21.93 17.17
CA VAL A 150 -15.77 -23.23 16.94
C VAL A 150 -15.70 -24.15 18.18
N ARG A 151 -14.84 -23.83 19.16
CA ARG A 151 -14.81 -24.46 20.48
C ARG A 151 -15.74 -23.74 21.46
#